data_AF-A0A1Y4IBM7-F1
#
_entry.id   AF-A0A1Y4IBM7-F1
#
_cell.length_a   1.000
_cell.length_b   1.000
_cell.length_c   1.000
_cell.angle_alpha   90.00
_cell.angle_beta   90.00
_cell.angle_gamma   90.00
#
_symmetry.space_group_name_H-M   'P 1'
#
loop_
_entity.id
_entity.type
_entity.pdbx_description
1 polymer ?
#
loop_
_entity_poly.entity_id
_entity_poly.type
_entity_poly.pdbx_seq_one_letter_code
_entity_poly.pdbx_strand_id
1 'polypeptide(L)'
;MRAIALLGGPKEEWPHNLATEIKEASKKGALIMASDRGSLFLLELGIVPDVALGDYDSLTFDEREIVESKVKDMRYSNPIKDFTDSEMLFYAAFIDYRVDSLTVYGATGGRMDHFFVNMYAMLKAPFDRFKEKIKFIDKQNIIHFFGKGKHILPYEADYKYLGIGTLTGAKNFSIKNARYDLQSIDLPVPTVYSSNEYLNRQAIEISCESGTLIVINSRDKK
;
A
#
# COMPACT_ATOMS: atom_id res chain seq x y z
N MET A 1 3.84 -15.36 7.41
CA MET A 1 3.53 -14.29 8.38
C MET A 1 3.02 -13.05 7.63
N ARG A 2 2.04 -12.31 8.17
CA ARG A 2 1.57 -11.03 7.59
C ARG A 2 2.30 -9.85 8.23
N ALA A 3 2.43 -8.73 7.52
CA ALA A 3 2.89 -7.47 8.08
C ALA A 3 1.86 -6.35 7.89
N ILE A 4 1.86 -5.40 8.82
CA ILE A 4 1.21 -4.10 8.70
C ILE A 4 2.25 -3.02 8.90
N ALA A 5 2.23 -2.00 8.05
CA ALA A 5 3.10 -0.84 8.14
C ALA A 5 2.31 0.46 8.28
N LEU A 6 2.83 1.38 9.09
CA LEU A 6 2.38 2.78 9.14
C LEU A 6 3.52 3.70 8.69
N LEU A 7 3.29 4.45 7.61
CA LEU A 7 4.20 5.49 7.13
C LEU A 7 3.80 6.86 7.73
N GLY A 8 4.56 7.92 7.38
CA GLY A 8 4.36 9.28 7.89
C GLY A 8 3.19 10.08 7.30
N GLY A 9 2.29 9.45 6.53
CA GLY A 9 1.14 10.15 5.94
C GLY A 9 0.19 10.77 6.97
N PRO A 10 -0.52 11.85 6.60
CA PRO A 10 -1.34 12.64 7.51
C PRO A 10 -2.45 11.84 8.23
N LYS A 11 -2.67 12.14 9.51
CA LYS A 11 -3.62 11.42 10.38
C LYS A 11 -5.05 11.49 9.88
N GLU A 12 -5.42 12.61 9.27
CA GLU A 12 -6.76 12.84 8.73
C GLU A 12 -7.11 11.86 7.60
N GLU A 13 -6.13 11.24 6.94
CA GLU A 13 -6.38 10.26 5.87
C GLU A 13 -6.43 8.82 6.39
N TRP A 14 -6.24 8.57 7.68
CA TRP A 14 -6.27 7.22 8.23
C TRP A 14 -7.70 6.69 8.39
N PRO A 15 -7.93 5.37 8.19
CA PRO A 15 -9.18 4.74 8.60
C PRO A 15 -9.46 4.98 10.09
N HIS A 16 -10.71 5.28 10.43
CA HIS A 16 -11.10 5.55 11.82
C HIS A 16 -10.80 4.41 12.80
N ASN A 17 -10.76 3.17 12.29
CA ASN A 17 -10.51 1.95 13.06
C ASN A 17 -9.05 1.47 12.99
N LEU A 18 -8.12 2.25 12.41
CA LEU A 18 -6.71 1.87 12.21
C LEU A 18 -6.07 1.24 13.45
N ALA A 19 -6.16 1.91 14.60
CA ALA A 19 -5.51 1.46 15.84
C ALA A 19 -6.04 0.09 16.29
N THR A 20 -7.34 -0.16 16.13
CA THR A 20 -7.97 -1.44 16.45
C THR A 20 -7.49 -2.52 15.49
N GLU A 21 -7.47 -2.25 14.18
CA GLU A 21 -6.99 -3.20 13.16
C GLU A 21 -5.55 -3.63 13.41
N ILE A 22 -4.66 -2.68 13.70
CA ILE A 22 -3.24 -2.98 13.99
C ILE A 22 -3.11 -3.81 15.26
N LYS A 23 -3.81 -3.45 16.35
CA LYS A 23 -3.76 -4.19 17.62
C LYS A 23 -4.28 -5.62 17.46
N GLU A 24 -5.37 -5.82 16.72
CA GLU A 24 -5.90 -7.17 16.44
C GLU A 24 -4.97 -7.99 15.56
N ALA A 25 -4.35 -7.38 14.55
CA ALA A 25 -3.38 -8.06 13.70
C ALA A 25 -2.13 -8.47 14.50
N SER A 26 -1.62 -7.58 15.35
CA SER A 26 -0.50 -7.86 16.25
C SER A 26 -0.79 -9.05 17.18
N LYS A 27 -1.99 -9.08 17.81
CA LYS A 27 -2.44 -10.23 18.62
C LYS A 27 -2.49 -11.55 17.84
N LYS A 28 -2.72 -11.48 16.52
CA LYS A 28 -2.73 -12.63 15.60
C LYS A 28 -1.34 -12.94 15.03
N GLY A 29 -0.28 -12.31 15.53
CA GLY A 29 1.11 -12.54 15.12
C GLY A 29 1.50 -11.83 13.82
N ALA A 30 0.83 -10.74 13.45
CA ALA A 30 1.32 -9.88 12.37
C ALA A 30 2.51 -9.05 12.83
N LEU A 31 3.51 -8.92 11.97
CA LEU A 31 4.65 -8.03 12.14
C LEU A 31 4.19 -6.57 11.99
N ILE A 32 4.47 -5.73 12.97
CA ILE A 32 4.13 -4.30 12.95
C ILE A 32 5.38 -3.49 12.60
N MET A 33 5.31 -2.77 11.49
CA MET A 33 6.43 -1.99 10.96
C MET A 33 6.08 -0.51 10.87
N ALA A 34 7.08 0.35 10.87
CA ALA A 34 6.87 1.78 10.71
C ALA A 34 8.01 2.45 9.93
N SER A 35 7.68 3.52 9.18
CA SER A 35 8.67 4.41 8.57
C SER A 35 8.61 5.80 9.18
N ASP A 36 9.75 6.37 9.53
CA ASP A 36 9.92 7.76 9.99
C ASP A 36 8.90 8.14 11.08
N ARG A 37 8.14 9.22 10.85
CA ARG A 37 7.09 9.72 11.75
C ARG A 37 5.96 8.72 12.01
N GLY A 38 5.79 7.72 11.14
CA GLY A 38 4.90 6.57 11.40
C GLY A 38 5.27 5.80 12.67
N SER A 39 6.56 5.79 13.04
CA SER A 39 7.05 5.15 14.27
C SER A 39 6.50 5.83 15.51
N LEU A 40 6.56 7.17 15.53
CA LEU A 40 5.99 7.97 16.61
C LEU A 40 4.47 7.82 16.67
N PHE A 41 3.81 7.83 15.51
CA PHE A 41 2.36 7.66 15.42
C PHE A 41 1.86 6.33 16.00
N LEU A 42 2.57 5.23 15.78
CA LEU A 42 2.21 3.96 16.44
C LEU A 42 2.33 4.06 17.96
N LEU A 43 3.38 4.70 18.47
CA LEU A 43 3.57 4.87 19.92
C LEU A 43 2.45 5.70 20.54
N GLU A 44 1.99 6.76 19.87
CA GLU A 44 0.84 7.56 20.30
C GLU A 44 -0.47 6.73 20.34
N LEU A 45 -0.61 5.74 19.45
CA LEU A 45 -1.73 4.79 19.47
C LEU A 45 -1.57 3.69 20.54
N GLY A 46 -0.49 3.73 21.32
CA GLY A 46 -0.13 2.72 22.33
C GLY A 46 0.32 1.40 21.71
N ILE A 47 0.95 1.46 20.53
CA ILE A 47 1.45 0.30 19.79
C ILE A 47 2.96 0.48 19.62
N VAL A 48 3.76 -0.46 20.12
CA VAL A 48 5.20 -0.47 19.88
C VAL A 48 5.45 -1.24 18.59
N PRO A 49 6.02 -0.63 17.52
CA PRO A 49 6.37 -1.38 16.33
C PRO A 49 7.46 -2.40 16.63
N ASP A 50 7.41 -3.52 15.93
CA ASP A 50 8.47 -4.53 15.96
C ASP A 50 9.72 -4.02 15.23
N VAL A 51 9.50 -3.28 14.14
CA VAL A 51 10.55 -2.72 13.28
C VAL A 51 10.24 -1.26 12.93
N ALA A 52 11.21 -0.37 13.11
CA ALA A 52 11.14 1.01 12.61
C ALA A 52 12.29 1.25 11.63
N LEU A 53 12.01 1.96 10.54
CA LEU A 53 12.96 2.27 9.48
C LEU A 53 12.88 3.75 9.11
N GLY A 54 13.99 4.38 8.72
CA GLY A 54 13.98 5.75 8.20
C GLY A 54 15.26 6.54 8.46
N ASP A 55 15.38 7.76 7.97
CA ASP A 55 16.41 8.70 8.46
C ASP A 55 15.98 9.45 9.72
N TYR A 56 14.67 9.43 10.02
CA TYR A 56 14.04 10.11 11.15
C TYR A 56 14.26 11.62 11.17
N ASP A 57 14.54 12.24 10.02
CA ASP A 57 14.70 13.70 9.88
C ASP A 57 13.40 14.46 10.24
N SER A 58 12.27 13.78 10.07
CA SER A 58 10.95 14.25 10.39
C SER A 58 10.65 14.21 11.88
N LEU A 59 11.51 13.68 12.75
CA LEU A 59 11.34 13.64 14.20
C LEU A 59 12.24 14.68 14.89
N THR A 60 11.74 15.30 15.96
CA THR A 60 12.60 16.05 16.88
C THR A 60 13.52 15.10 17.66
N PHE A 61 14.57 15.64 18.30
CA PHE A 61 15.46 14.83 19.14
C PHE A 61 14.69 14.06 20.23
N ASP A 62 13.80 14.74 20.96
CA ASP A 62 13.01 14.12 22.02
C ASP A 62 12.03 13.06 21.47
N GLU A 63 11.40 13.33 20.33
CA GLU A 63 10.53 12.36 19.65
C GLU A 63 11.33 11.10 19.24
N ARG A 64 12.54 11.28 18.71
CA ARG A 64 13.40 10.20 18.27
C ARG A 64 13.89 9.35 19.45
N GLU A 65 14.28 9.97 20.56
CA GLU A 65 14.70 9.27 21.79
C GLU A 65 13.57 8.40 22.36
N ILE A 66 12.32 8.87 22.29
CA ILE A 66 11.14 8.08 22.68
C ILE A 66 10.97 6.83 21.79
N VAL A 67 11.26 6.93 20.50
CA VAL A 67 11.21 5.78 19.57
C VAL A 67 12.36 4.81 19.85
N GLU A 68 13.59 5.32 19.93
CA GLU A 68 14.81 4.53 20.17
C GLU A 68 14.74 3.74 21.48
N SER A 69 14.14 4.31 22.52
CA SER A 69 14.00 3.64 23.83
C SER A 69 12.97 2.49 23.85
N LYS A 70 12.11 2.37 22.84
CA LYS A 70 11.00 1.40 22.81
C LYS A 70 11.10 0.35 21.70
N VAL A 71 11.61 0.73 20.52
CA VAL A 71 11.65 -0.14 19.34
C VAL A 71 12.90 -1.00 19.35
N LYS A 72 12.73 -2.32 19.21
CA LYS A 72 13.86 -3.27 19.30
C LYS A 72 14.70 -3.36 18.03
N ASP A 73 14.06 -3.34 16.86
CA ASP A 73 14.75 -3.31 15.57
C ASP A 73 14.52 -1.94 14.91
N MET A 74 15.42 -1.00 15.21
CA MET A 74 15.41 0.33 14.62
C MET A 74 16.55 0.44 13.61
N ARG A 75 16.25 0.83 12.37
CA ARG A 75 17.20 0.85 11.26
C ARG A 75 17.23 2.21 10.59
N TYR A 76 18.41 2.80 10.51
CA TYR A 76 18.60 4.05 9.79
C TYR A 76 18.74 3.80 8.29
N SER A 77 18.17 4.68 7.48
CA SER A 77 18.32 4.62 6.03
C SER A 77 19.78 4.86 5.64
N ASN A 78 20.23 4.13 4.62
CA ASN A 78 21.56 4.28 4.08
C ASN A 78 21.46 5.06 2.76
N PRO A 79 21.94 6.32 2.71
CA PRO A 79 21.84 7.17 1.52
C PRO A 79 22.47 6.56 0.26
N ILE A 80 23.38 5.59 0.43
CA ILE A 80 24.10 4.95 -0.68
C ILE A 80 23.24 3.92 -1.42
N LYS A 81 22.14 3.43 -0.83
CA LYS A 81 21.34 2.31 -1.37
C LYS A 81 20.20 2.73 -2.32
N ASP A 82 20.06 4.02 -2.64
CA ASP A 82 19.02 4.58 -3.54
C ASP A 82 17.56 4.16 -3.23
N PHE A 83 17.28 3.70 -2.01
CA PHE A 83 15.93 3.45 -1.53
C PHE A 83 15.47 4.61 -0.67
N THR A 84 14.25 5.08 -0.95
CA THR A 84 13.50 5.92 -0.01
C THR A 84 13.13 5.13 1.24
N ASP A 85 12.72 5.80 2.32
CA ASP A 85 12.44 5.13 3.59
C ASP A 85 11.29 4.11 3.47
N SER A 86 10.24 4.43 2.71
CA SER A 86 9.17 3.49 2.35
C SER A 86 9.71 2.26 1.59
N GLU A 87 10.61 2.46 0.63
CA GLU A 87 11.20 1.36 -0.15
C GLU A 87 12.11 0.50 0.72
N MET A 88 12.85 1.10 1.66
CA MET A 88 13.63 0.37 2.64
C MET A 88 12.72 -0.48 3.54
N LEU A 89 11.57 0.05 3.95
CA LEU A 89 10.57 -0.70 4.71
C LEU A 89 10.02 -1.87 3.90
N PHE A 90 9.68 -1.67 2.61
CA PHE A 90 9.21 -2.74 1.74
C PHE A 90 10.29 -3.81 1.54
N TYR A 91 11.55 -3.40 1.42
CA TYR A 91 12.70 -4.30 1.36
C TYR A 91 12.79 -5.15 2.63
N ALA A 92 12.79 -4.52 3.80
CA ALA A 92 12.85 -5.25 5.06
C ALA A 92 11.67 -6.23 5.18
N ALA A 93 10.45 -5.80 4.87
CA ALA A 93 9.25 -6.64 4.95
C ALA A 93 9.37 -7.91 4.09
N PHE A 94 9.74 -7.77 2.82
CA PHE A 94 9.70 -8.90 1.88
C PHE A 94 11.01 -9.68 1.76
N ILE A 95 12.16 -9.05 1.99
CA ILE A 95 13.48 -9.67 1.82
C ILE A 95 13.99 -10.22 3.14
N ASP A 96 14.01 -9.38 4.18
CA ASP A 96 14.58 -9.76 5.47
C ASP A 96 13.60 -10.61 6.26
N TYR A 97 12.34 -10.14 6.37
CA TYR A 97 11.28 -10.79 7.14
C TYR A 97 10.43 -11.77 6.33
N ARG A 98 10.55 -11.75 4.99
CA ARG A 98 9.87 -12.67 4.07
C ARG A 98 8.36 -12.80 4.33
N VAL A 99 7.70 -11.67 4.53
CA VAL A 99 6.25 -11.67 4.80
C VAL A 99 5.44 -12.13 3.58
N ASP A 100 4.31 -12.78 3.84
CA ASP A 100 3.41 -13.26 2.80
C ASP A 100 2.56 -12.14 2.21
N SER A 101 2.31 -11.10 3.00
CA SER A 101 1.51 -9.94 2.62
C SER A 101 1.86 -8.73 3.48
N LEU A 102 1.78 -7.53 2.89
CA LEU A 102 2.00 -6.25 3.55
C LEU A 102 0.78 -5.32 3.33
N THR A 103 0.17 -4.85 4.41
CA THR A 103 -0.82 -3.77 4.36
C THR A 103 -0.17 -2.48 4.84
N VAL A 104 -0.21 -1.42 4.04
CA VAL A 104 0.45 -0.14 4.35
C VAL A 104 -0.60 0.94 4.53
N TYR A 105 -0.53 1.64 5.65
CA TYR A 105 -1.30 2.84 5.96
C TYR A 105 -0.38 4.06 5.95
N GLY A 106 -0.96 5.26 5.79
CA GLY A 106 -0.18 6.50 5.72
C GLY A 106 0.68 6.63 4.44
N ALA A 107 0.40 5.81 3.42
CA ALA A 107 1.10 5.87 2.13
C ALA A 107 0.55 6.95 1.18
N THR A 108 -0.59 7.57 1.53
CA THR A 108 -1.29 8.61 0.76
C THR A 108 -1.44 9.89 1.58
N GLY A 109 -1.85 10.98 0.92
CA GLY A 109 -2.03 12.30 1.54
C GLY A 109 -0.74 13.12 1.67
N GLY A 110 -0.87 14.41 1.94
CA GLY A 110 0.27 15.32 2.05
C GLY A 110 0.97 15.56 0.71
N ARG A 111 2.30 15.32 0.65
CA ARG A 111 3.08 15.58 -0.56
C ARG A 111 2.83 14.51 -1.64
N MET A 112 2.50 14.95 -2.85
CA MET A 112 2.17 14.06 -3.96
C MET A 112 3.37 13.23 -4.45
N ASP A 113 4.59 13.76 -4.35
CA ASP A 113 5.81 13.03 -4.72
C ASP A 113 6.02 11.77 -3.85
N HIS A 114 5.75 11.84 -2.54
CA HIS A 114 5.79 10.67 -1.65
C HIS A 114 4.78 9.60 -2.08
N PHE A 115 3.55 10.01 -2.42
CA PHE A 115 2.55 9.08 -2.93
C PHE A 115 3.01 8.41 -4.23
N PHE A 116 3.59 9.18 -5.17
CA PHE A 116 4.12 8.63 -6.41
C PHE A 116 5.31 7.69 -6.19
N VAL A 117 6.22 8.01 -5.27
CA VAL A 117 7.32 7.13 -4.85
C VAL A 117 6.76 5.79 -4.36
N ASN A 118 5.81 5.82 -3.44
CA ASN A 118 5.19 4.61 -2.89
C ASN A 118 4.52 3.77 -3.98
N MET A 119 3.77 4.41 -4.88
CA MET A 119 3.08 3.75 -5.98
C MET A 119 4.05 3.12 -6.98
N TYR A 120 5.07 3.87 -7.42
CA TYR A 120 6.04 3.40 -8.42
C TYR A 120 7.10 2.45 -7.86
N ALA A 121 7.24 2.32 -6.54
CA ALA A 121 8.06 1.28 -5.92
C ALA A 121 7.69 -0.12 -6.46
N MET A 122 6.41 -0.35 -6.79
CA MET A 122 5.91 -1.62 -7.32
C MET A 122 6.42 -1.98 -8.72
N LEU A 123 7.11 -1.05 -9.39
CA LEU A 123 7.75 -1.27 -10.68
C LEU A 123 9.26 -1.54 -10.56
N LYS A 124 9.85 -1.34 -9.37
CA LYS A 124 11.29 -1.45 -9.15
C LYS A 124 11.64 -2.84 -8.62
N ALA A 125 12.80 -3.36 -9.04
CA ALA A 125 13.37 -4.55 -8.40
C ALA A 125 13.87 -4.20 -6.98
N PRO A 126 13.72 -5.09 -5.98
CA PRO A 126 13.12 -6.42 -6.06
C PRO A 126 11.62 -6.44 -5.71
N PHE A 127 10.93 -5.29 -5.69
CA PHE A 127 9.54 -5.16 -5.23
C PHE A 127 8.52 -5.59 -6.27
N ASP A 128 8.86 -5.50 -7.55
CA ASP A 128 8.02 -5.86 -8.68
C ASP A 128 7.47 -7.30 -8.58
N ARG A 129 8.24 -8.27 -8.07
CA ARG A 129 7.77 -9.64 -7.83
C ARG A 129 6.82 -9.79 -6.63
N PHE A 130 6.69 -8.76 -5.79
CA PHE A 130 5.83 -8.74 -4.60
C PHE A 130 4.61 -7.82 -4.73
N LYS A 131 4.41 -7.17 -5.87
CA LYS A 131 3.34 -6.18 -6.08
C LYS A 131 1.93 -6.69 -5.69
N GLU A 132 1.63 -7.96 -5.95
CA GLU A 132 0.34 -8.59 -5.60
C GLU A 132 0.19 -8.91 -4.10
N LYS A 133 1.28 -8.82 -3.33
CA LYS A 133 1.33 -9.09 -1.90
C LYS A 133 1.27 -7.82 -1.05
N ILE A 134 1.18 -6.65 -1.67
CA ILE A 134 1.14 -5.37 -0.97
C ILE A 134 -0.09 -4.57 -1.39
N LYS A 135 -0.71 -3.92 -0.41
CA LYS A 135 -1.82 -3.01 -0.64
C LYS A 135 -1.68 -1.75 0.21
N PHE A 136 -2.15 -0.63 -0.32
CA PHE A 136 -2.20 0.63 0.41
C PHE A 136 -3.64 0.91 0.83
N ILE A 137 -3.83 1.34 2.07
CA ILE A 137 -5.14 1.67 2.61
C ILE A 137 -5.11 3.05 3.23
N ASP A 138 -6.07 3.87 2.84
CA ASP A 138 -6.46 5.09 3.54
C ASP A 138 -7.97 5.03 3.86
N LYS A 139 -8.51 6.08 4.47
CA LYS A 139 -9.93 6.13 4.89
C LYS A 139 -10.93 5.97 3.74
N GLN A 140 -10.53 6.23 2.50
CA GLN A 140 -11.38 6.23 1.32
C GLN A 140 -10.97 5.23 0.26
N ASN A 141 -9.73 4.73 0.27
CA ASN A 141 -9.14 3.97 -0.82
C ASN A 141 -8.48 2.69 -0.33
N ILE A 142 -8.66 1.61 -1.08
CA ILE A 142 -7.78 0.44 -1.06
C ILE A 142 -7.15 0.30 -2.44
N ILE A 143 -5.82 0.35 -2.48
CA ILE A 143 -5.03 0.26 -3.71
C ILE A 143 -4.37 -1.11 -3.77
N HIS A 144 -4.64 -1.85 -4.84
CA HIS A 144 -4.04 -3.13 -5.17
C HIS A 144 -3.24 -3.05 -6.46
N PHE A 145 -2.19 -3.87 -6.57
CA PHE A 145 -1.34 -3.97 -7.74
C PHE A 145 -1.33 -5.39 -8.28
N PHE A 146 -1.36 -5.55 -9.59
CA PHE A 146 -1.34 -6.87 -10.23
C PHE A 146 -0.34 -6.92 -11.38
N GLY A 147 0.29 -8.08 -11.58
CA GLY A 147 1.09 -8.35 -12.76
C GLY A 147 0.24 -8.78 -13.96
N LYS A 148 0.91 -9.21 -15.02
CA LYS A 148 0.26 -9.87 -16.16
C LYS A 148 -0.50 -11.12 -15.72
N GLY A 149 -1.56 -11.45 -16.46
CA GLY A 149 -2.42 -12.59 -16.21
C GLY A 149 -3.87 -12.17 -16.04
N LYS A 150 -4.67 -13.09 -15.52
CA LYS A 150 -6.09 -12.91 -15.24
C LYS A 150 -6.30 -12.92 -13.73
N HIS A 151 -6.99 -11.89 -13.23
CA HIS A 151 -7.23 -11.68 -11.80
C HIS A 151 -8.71 -11.52 -11.54
N ILE A 152 -9.19 -12.20 -10.50
CA ILE A 152 -10.58 -12.13 -10.04
C ILE A 152 -10.63 -11.27 -8.78
N LEU A 153 -11.36 -10.16 -8.87
CA LEU A 153 -11.51 -9.16 -7.82
C LEU A 153 -12.84 -9.42 -7.09
N PRO A 154 -12.82 -9.83 -5.81
CA PRO A 154 -14.04 -10.01 -5.05
C PRO A 154 -14.76 -8.68 -4.84
N TYR A 155 -16.06 -8.75 -4.57
CA TYR A 155 -16.86 -7.57 -4.24
C TYR A 155 -16.43 -6.96 -2.91
N GLU A 156 -16.07 -5.67 -2.93
CA GLU A 156 -15.68 -4.89 -1.75
C GLU A 156 -16.85 -4.05 -1.25
N ALA A 157 -17.59 -4.57 -0.26
CA ALA A 157 -18.89 -4.02 0.14
C ALA A 157 -18.86 -2.57 0.67
N ASP A 158 -17.75 -2.15 1.28
CA ASP A 158 -17.60 -0.82 1.88
C ASP A 158 -17.18 0.26 0.88
N TYR A 159 -16.94 -0.12 -0.39
CA TYR A 159 -16.43 0.76 -1.44
C TYR A 159 -17.40 0.78 -2.62
N LYS A 160 -17.91 1.98 -2.91
CA LYS A 160 -18.90 2.16 -3.97
C LYS A 160 -18.27 2.09 -5.35
N TYR A 161 -17.10 2.71 -5.51
CA TYR A 161 -16.46 2.90 -6.79
C TYR A 161 -15.25 2.01 -6.97
N LEU A 162 -14.94 1.75 -8.23
CA LEU A 162 -13.79 0.99 -8.68
C LEU A 162 -13.06 1.79 -9.77
N GLY A 163 -11.81 2.15 -9.50
CA GLY A 163 -10.86 2.60 -10.51
C GLY A 163 -10.02 1.40 -10.96
N ILE A 164 -9.96 1.14 -12.27
CA ILE A 164 -9.13 0.06 -12.84
C ILE A 164 -8.23 0.67 -13.89
N GLY A 165 -6.94 0.39 -13.82
CA GLY A 165 -5.99 0.93 -14.78
C GLY A 165 -4.67 0.21 -14.81
N THR A 166 -3.67 0.89 -15.34
CA THR A 166 -2.30 0.40 -15.51
C THR A 166 -1.28 1.40 -14.98
N LEU A 167 -0.20 0.89 -14.37
CA LEU A 167 0.97 1.67 -13.99
C LEU A 167 2.04 1.73 -15.09
N THR A 168 1.92 0.87 -16.09
CA THR A 168 2.76 0.83 -17.28
C THR A 168 1.88 0.75 -18.52
N GLY A 169 2.46 0.81 -19.72
CA GLY A 169 1.76 0.29 -20.90
C GLY A 169 1.39 -1.18 -20.68
N ALA A 170 0.27 -1.61 -21.29
CA ALA A 170 -0.26 -2.97 -21.18
C ALA A 170 -0.77 -3.48 -22.53
N LYS A 171 -0.62 -4.79 -22.75
CA LYS A 171 -1.15 -5.48 -23.94
C LYS A 171 -2.38 -6.29 -23.58
N ASN A 172 -3.36 -6.29 -24.49
CA ASN A 172 -4.60 -7.05 -24.35
C ASN A 172 -5.29 -6.82 -22.98
N PHE A 173 -5.37 -5.56 -22.54
CA PHE A 173 -6.02 -5.19 -21.29
C PHE A 173 -7.54 -5.27 -21.43
N SER A 174 -8.23 -5.90 -20.48
CA SER A 174 -9.69 -6.01 -20.47
C SER A 174 -10.28 -5.99 -19.06
N ILE A 175 -11.55 -5.61 -18.98
CA ILE A 175 -12.37 -5.58 -17.76
C ILE A 175 -13.69 -6.30 -18.07
N LYS A 176 -14.11 -7.26 -17.25
CA LYS A 176 -15.36 -7.99 -17.40
C LYS A 176 -16.15 -8.06 -16.10
N ASN A 177 -17.48 -8.15 -16.24
CA ASN A 177 -18.45 -8.23 -15.14
C ASN A 177 -18.52 -6.97 -14.25
N ALA A 178 -18.00 -5.85 -14.74
CA ALA A 178 -18.12 -4.54 -14.10
C ALA A 178 -19.33 -3.77 -14.66
N ARG A 179 -19.67 -2.63 -14.06
CA ARG A 179 -20.72 -1.74 -14.60
C ARG A 179 -20.39 -1.28 -16.02
N TYR A 180 -19.12 -0.97 -16.25
CA TYR A 180 -18.57 -0.63 -17.56
C TYR A 180 -17.49 -1.65 -17.90
N ASP A 181 -17.86 -2.66 -18.67
CA ASP A 181 -16.91 -3.61 -19.23
C ASP A 181 -16.03 -2.93 -20.29
N LEU A 182 -14.81 -3.45 -20.45
CA LEU A 182 -13.87 -3.00 -21.45
C LEU A 182 -13.40 -4.21 -22.26
N GLN A 183 -13.74 -4.19 -23.55
CA GLN A 183 -13.20 -5.14 -24.51
C GLN A 183 -11.68 -4.99 -24.61
N SER A 184 -11.01 -6.10 -24.90
CA SER A 184 -9.56 -6.17 -25.03
C SER A 184 -8.97 -5.05 -25.90
N ILE A 185 -8.05 -4.28 -25.32
CA ILE A 185 -7.36 -3.17 -25.97
C ILE A 185 -5.89 -3.09 -25.53
N ASP A 186 -5.04 -2.60 -26.43
CA ASP A 186 -3.66 -2.25 -26.10
C ASP A 186 -3.58 -0.82 -25.54
N LEU A 187 -2.91 -0.66 -24.41
CA LEU A 187 -2.68 0.62 -23.77
C LEU A 187 -1.19 0.97 -23.88
N PRO A 188 -0.79 1.88 -24.79
CA PRO A 188 0.63 2.23 -24.95
C PRO A 188 1.19 3.04 -23.78
N VAL A 189 0.32 3.69 -23.00
CA VAL A 189 0.66 4.52 -21.84
C VAL A 189 -0.20 4.13 -20.63
N PRO A 190 0.26 4.41 -19.39
CA PRO A 190 -0.55 4.26 -18.19
C PRO A 190 -1.92 4.93 -18.35
N THR A 191 -2.99 4.18 -18.11
CA THR A 191 -4.37 4.67 -18.26
C THR A 191 -5.21 4.17 -17.10
N VAL A 192 -6.08 5.03 -16.55
CA VAL A 192 -7.00 4.69 -15.46
C VAL A 192 -8.43 4.96 -15.90
N TYR A 193 -9.28 3.93 -15.82
CA TYR A 193 -10.72 4.00 -15.99
C TYR A 193 -11.36 4.16 -14.61
N SER A 194 -11.71 5.39 -14.26
CA SER A 194 -12.31 5.74 -12.98
C SER A 194 -13.83 5.56 -12.96
N SER A 195 -14.41 5.57 -11.76
CA SER A 195 -15.86 5.58 -11.53
C SER A 195 -16.63 4.38 -12.12
N ASN A 196 -15.98 3.22 -12.18
CA ASN A 196 -16.64 1.94 -12.42
C ASN A 196 -17.28 1.41 -11.13
N GLU A 197 -18.08 0.35 -11.21
CA GLU A 197 -18.79 -0.21 -10.05
C GLU A 197 -18.94 -1.73 -10.19
N TYR A 198 -19.07 -2.43 -9.06
CA TYR A 198 -19.46 -3.84 -9.04
C TYR A 198 -20.96 -3.99 -9.33
N LEU A 199 -21.33 -4.78 -10.34
CA LEU A 199 -22.73 -5.12 -10.58
C LEU A 199 -23.17 -6.29 -9.70
N ASN A 200 -24.37 -6.21 -9.13
CA ASN A 200 -25.02 -7.31 -8.40
C ASN A 200 -24.14 -7.96 -7.30
N ARG A 201 -23.19 -7.20 -6.72
CA ARG A 201 -22.23 -7.71 -5.72
C ARG A 201 -21.39 -8.90 -6.21
N GLN A 202 -21.18 -8.99 -7.52
CA GLN A 202 -20.40 -10.06 -8.14
C GLN A 202 -18.91 -9.70 -8.26
N ALA A 203 -18.07 -10.72 -8.41
CA ALA A 203 -16.65 -10.51 -8.67
C ALA A 203 -16.40 -9.99 -10.10
N ILE A 204 -15.37 -9.15 -10.25
CA ILE A 204 -14.92 -8.60 -11.53
C ILE A 204 -13.68 -9.34 -11.99
N GLU A 205 -13.50 -9.45 -13.30
CA GLU A 205 -12.28 -9.97 -13.91
C GLU A 205 -11.51 -8.83 -14.58
N ILE A 206 -10.22 -8.73 -14.28
CA ILE A 206 -9.28 -7.90 -15.03
C ILE A 206 -8.21 -8.80 -15.62
N SER A 207 -7.73 -8.47 -16.81
CA SER A 207 -6.61 -9.22 -17.38
C SER A 207 -5.74 -8.36 -18.29
N CYS A 208 -4.47 -8.75 -18.42
CA CYS A 208 -3.56 -8.27 -19.45
C CYS A 208 -2.49 -9.33 -19.75
N GLU A 209 -1.88 -9.26 -20.93
CA GLU A 209 -0.76 -10.12 -21.33
C GLU A 209 0.60 -9.55 -20.88
N SER A 210 0.66 -8.24 -20.68
CA SER A 210 1.84 -7.54 -20.19
C SER A 210 1.47 -6.28 -19.43
N GLY A 211 2.43 -5.77 -18.67
CA GLY A 211 2.29 -4.56 -17.86
C GLY A 211 1.98 -4.83 -16.40
N THR A 212 1.81 -3.74 -15.65
CA THR A 212 1.38 -3.74 -14.25
C THR A 212 0.03 -3.02 -14.14
N LEU A 213 -0.94 -3.68 -13.52
CA LEU A 213 -2.28 -3.17 -13.30
C LEU A 213 -2.41 -2.56 -11.91
N ILE A 214 -3.32 -1.58 -11.79
CA ILE A 214 -3.72 -0.98 -10.52
C ILE A 214 -5.24 -1.04 -10.40
N VAL A 215 -5.71 -1.41 -9.21
CA VAL A 215 -7.13 -1.42 -8.86
C VAL A 215 -7.31 -0.60 -7.60
N ILE A 216 -8.25 0.33 -7.62
CA ILE A 216 -8.56 1.23 -6.52
C ILE A 216 -10.04 1.07 -6.17
N ASN A 217 -10.32 0.40 -5.06
CA ASN A 217 -11.65 0.43 -4.46
C ASN A 217 -11.77 1.75 -3.70
N SER A 218 -12.76 2.59 -4.02
CA SER A 218 -12.89 3.92 -3.42
C SER A 218 -14.30 4.30 -3.01
N ARG A 219 -14.41 5.30 -2.12
CA ARG A 219 -15.66 5.90 -1.65
C ARG A 219 -15.49 7.40 -1.41
N ASP A 220 -16.59 8.14 -1.48
CA ASP A 220 -16.58 9.58 -1.18
C ASP A 220 -16.48 9.84 0.33
N LYS A 221 -15.91 11.00 0.73
CA LYS A 221 -15.97 11.47 2.12
C LYS A 221 -17.45 11.73 2.43
N LYS A 222 -17.93 11.19 3.55
CA LYS A 222 -19.23 11.59 4.12
C LYS A 222 -19.10 12.92 4.82
#